data_AF-A0A943QK99-F1
#
_entry.id   AF-A0A943QK99-F1
#
_cell.length_a   1.000
_cell.length_b   1.000
_cell.length_c   1.000
_cell.angle_alpha   90.00
_cell.angle_beta   90.00
_cell.angle_gamma   90.00
#
_symmetry.space_group_name_H-M   'P 1'
#
loop_
_entity.id
_entity.type
_entity.pdbx_description
1 polymer ?
#
loop_
_entity_poly.entity_id
_entity_poly.type
_entity_poly.pdbx_seq_one_letter_code
_entity_poly.pdbx_strand_id
1 'polypeptide(L)' 'MKITPIRLRRLNAGIEQEEAIQCLGISKSTFYKLEQGWSGTPSAQLIKRMADTYGCTTDEIFRDLKITG' A
#
# COMPACT_ATOMS: atom_id res chain seq x y z
N MET A 1 11.30 -13.99 -0.75
CA MET A 1 10.72 -12.70 -0.29
C MET A 1 9.47 -13.00 0.52
N LYS A 2 9.32 -12.42 1.72
CA LYS A 2 8.06 -12.54 2.49
C LYS A 2 6.99 -11.71 1.79
N ILE A 3 5.80 -12.28 1.60
CA ILE A 3 4.63 -11.53 1.13
C ILE A 3 4.19 -10.64 2.30
N THR A 4 4.18 -9.32 2.07
CA THR A 4 3.66 -8.35 3.05
C THR A 4 2.16 -8.16 2.87
N PRO A 5 1.43 -7.71 3.91
CA PRO A 5 0.00 -7.44 3.80
C PRO A 5 -0.34 -6.47 2.66
N ILE A 6 0.44 -5.40 2.48
CA ILE A 6 0.25 -4.44 1.38
C ILE A 6 0.43 -5.08 0.01
N ARG A 7 1.45 -5.93 -0.16
CA ARG A 7 1.64 -6.67 -1.41
C ARG A 7 0.48 -7.64 -1.65
N LEU A 8 -0.02 -8.29 -0.61
CA LEU A 8 -1.17 -9.19 -0.72
C LEU A 8 -2.44 -8.45 -1.16
N ARG A 9 -2.68 -7.23 -0.65
CA ARG A 9 -3.80 -6.37 -1.09
C ARG A 9 -3.75 -6.09 -2.59
N ARG A 10 -2.59 -5.67 -3.10
CA ARG A 10 -2.41 -5.42 -4.53
C ARG A 10 -2.68 -6.67 -5.37
N LEU A 11 -2.16 -7.82 -4.95
CA LEU A 11 -2.36 -9.09 -5.65
C LEU A 11 -3.83 -9.52 -5.64
N ASN A 12 -4.53 -9.35 -4.51
CA ASN A 12 -5.96 -9.64 -4.39
C ASN A 12 -6.83 -8.69 -5.23
N ALA A 13 -6.38 -7.45 -5.41
CA ALA A 13 -7.01 -6.48 -6.29
C ALA A 13 -6.72 -6.74 -7.79
N GLY A 14 -5.80 -7.67 -8.11
CA GLY A 14 -5.41 -7.98 -9.49
C GLY A 14 -4.62 -6.86 -10.17
N ILE A 15 -4.01 -5.95 -9.40
CA ILE A 15 -3.35 -4.75 -9.92
C ILE A 15 -1.86 -5.02 -10.14
N GLU A 16 -1.35 -4.63 -11.30
CA GLU A 16 0.08 -4.74 -11.61
C GLU A 16 0.92 -3.66 -10.90
N GLN A 17 2.22 -3.90 -10.75
CA GLN A 17 3.07 -2.98 -9.98
C GLN A 17 3.09 -1.56 -10.59
N GLU A 18 3.24 -1.46 -11.91
CA GLU A 18 3.30 -0.15 -12.59
C GLU A 18 1.96 0.60 -12.49
N GLU A 19 0.85 -0.12 -12.59
CA GLU A 19 -0.49 0.44 -12.41
C GLU A 19 -0.68 0.94 -10.98
N ALA A 20 -0.31 0.15 -9.97
CA ALA A 20 -0.35 0.58 -8.58
C ALA A 20 0.48 1.85 -8.34
N ILE A 21 1.68 1.94 -8.93
CA ILE A 21 2.54 3.13 -8.82
C ILE A 21 1.84 4.38 -9.38
N GLN A 22 1.19 4.25 -10.54
CA GLN A 22 0.46 5.33 -11.18
C GLN A 22 -0.77 5.75 -10.37
N CYS A 23 -1.62 4.80 -9.94
CA CYS A 23 -2.82 5.07 -9.14
C CYS A 23 -2.47 5.70 -7.78
N LEU A 24 -1.41 5.21 -7.13
CA LEU A 24 -0.95 5.77 -5.86
C LEU A 24 -0.22 7.09 -6.02
N GLY A 25 0.21 7.46 -7.23
CA GLY A 25 0.97 8.69 -7.50
C GLY A 25 2.22 8.81 -6.64
N ILE A 26 3.02 7.73 -6.57
CA ILE A 26 4.27 7.65 -5.79
C ILE A 26 5.44 7.24 -6.69
N SER A 27 6.67 7.37 -6.20
CA SER A 27 7.84 6.84 -6.91
C SER A 27 7.92 5.31 -6.80
N LYS A 28 8.58 4.68 -7.77
CA LYS A 28 8.97 3.25 -7.72
C LYS A 28 9.66 2.88 -6.41
N SER A 29 10.60 3.73 -5.95
CA SER A 29 11.33 3.49 -4.70
C SER A 29 10.41 3.49 -3.47
N THR A 30 9.39 4.35 -3.43
CA THR A 30 8.40 4.39 -2.35
C THR A 30 7.50 3.16 -2.40
N PHE A 31 7.06 2.76 -3.59
CA PHE A 31 6.27 1.54 -3.79
C PHE A 31 7.00 0.29 -3.29
N TYR A 32 8.27 0.13 -3.66
CA TYR A 32 9.07 -1.02 -3.19
C TYR A 32 9.22 -1.04 -1.67
N LYS A 33 9.41 0.13 -1.03
CA LYS A 33 9.44 0.23 0.44
C LYS A 33 8.13 -0.23 1.06
N LEU A 34 6.98 0.20 0.52
CA LEU A 34 5.66 -0.23 0.99
C LEU A 34 5.47 -1.75 0.84
N GLU A 35 5.81 -2.32 -0.33
CA GLU A 35 5.71 -3.77 -0.54
C GLU A 35 6.70 -4.59 0.31
N GLN A 36 7.80 -3.99 0.77
CA GLN A 36 8.77 -4.64 1.64
C GLN A 36 8.42 -4.49 3.13
N GLY A 37 7.34 -3.78 3.47
CA GLY A 37 6.90 -3.62 4.85
C GLY A 37 7.68 -2.54 5.59
N TRP A 38 8.05 -1.46 4.89
CA TRP A 38 8.66 -0.28 5.49
C TRP A 38 7.85 0.23 6.69
N SER A 39 8.55 0.58 7.76
CA SER A 39 8.01 0.94 9.07
C SER A 39 7.68 2.41 9.25
N GLY A 40 7.66 3.20 8.16
CA GLY A 40 7.26 4.59 8.24
C GLY A 40 5.78 4.78 7.96
N THR A 41 5.20 5.80 8.59
CA THR A 41 3.79 6.17 8.41
C THR A 41 3.63 6.96 7.11
N PRO A 42 2.92 6.44 6.09
CA PRO A 42 2.60 7.21 4.90
C PRO A 42 1.66 8.37 5.25
N SER A 43 1.58 9.38 4.38
CA SER A 43 0.62 10.47 4.59
C SER A 43 -0.82 9.94 4.53
N ALA A 44 -1.73 10.59 5.25
CA ALA A 44 -3.16 10.25 5.23
C ALA A 44 -3.75 10.23 3.80
N GLN A 45 -3.27 11.13 2.93
CA GLN A 45 -3.66 11.14 1.52
C GLN A 45 -3.20 9.90 0.76
N LEU A 46 -1.99 9.40 1.02
CA LEU A 46 -1.51 8.17 0.40
C LEU A 46 -2.28 6.95 0.93
N ILE A 47 -2.56 6.89 2.22
CA ILE A 47 -3.39 5.83 2.82
C ILE A 47 -4.78 5.78 2.19
N LYS A 48 -5.42 6.94 1.99
CA LYS A 48 -6.70 7.02 1.28
C LYS A 48 -6.59 6.48 -0.14
N ARG A 49 -5.59 6.91 -0.92
CA ARG A 49 -5.36 6.39 -2.28
C ARG A 49 -5.10 4.89 -2.30
N MET A 50 -4.40 4.34 -1.31
CA MET A 50 -4.19 2.89 -1.19
C MET A 50 -5.50 2.15 -0.93
N ALA A 51 -6.34 2.67 -0.04
CA ALA A 51 -7.66 2.13 0.24
C ALA A 51 -8.52 2.11 -1.04
N ASP A 52 -8.61 3.26 -1.72
CA ASP A 52 -9.36 3.41 -2.97
C ASP A 52 -8.82 2.50 -4.09
N THR A 53 -7.49 2.41 -4.25
CA THR A 53 -6.85 1.61 -5.31
C THR A 53 -7.01 0.11 -5.06
N TYR A 54 -6.87 -0.34 -3.81
CA TYR A 54 -6.92 -1.76 -3.47
C TYR A 54 -8.31 -2.25 -3.08
N GLY A 55 -9.34 -1.40 -3.15
CA GLY A 55 -10.72 -1.75 -2.83
C GLY A 55 -10.92 -2.16 -1.37
N CYS A 56 -10.23 -1.51 -0.44
CA CYS A 56 -10.29 -1.77 1.00
C CYS A 56 -10.49 -0.47 1.78
N THR A 57 -10.63 -0.55 3.11
CA THR A 57 -10.78 0.66 3.94
C THR A 57 -9.43 1.22 4.39
N THR A 58 -9.42 2.49 4.79
CA THR A 58 -8.22 3.11 5.37
C THR A 58 -7.77 2.38 6.64
N ASP A 59 -8.70 1.89 7.47
CA ASP A 59 -8.41 1.12 8.69
C ASP A 59 -7.67 -0.19 8.38
N GLU A 60 -8.03 -0.86 7.29
CA GLU A 60 -7.31 -2.05 6.83
C GLU A 60 -5.88 -1.72 6.42
N ILE A 61 -5.67 -0.60 5.72
CA ILE A 61 -4.32 -0.12 5.37
C ILE A 61 -3.51 0.24 6.62
N PHE A 62 -4.10 0.93 7.61
CA PHE A 62 -3.43 1.24 8.87
C PHE A 62 -2.97 -0.03 9.60
N ARG A 63 -3.85 -1.05 9.66
CA ARG A 63 -3.55 -2.35 10.26
C ARG A 63 -2.43 -3.08 9.53
N ASP A 64 -2.48 -3.10 8.19
CA ASP A 64 -1.51 -3.76 7.31
C ASP A 64 -0.12 -3.12 7.41
N LEU A 65 -0.07 -1.81 7.65
CA LEU A 65 1.16 -1.06 7.89
C LEU A 65 1.62 -1.07 9.36
N LYS A 66 0.86 -1.72 10.26
CA LYS A 66 1.13 -1.74 11.72
C LYS A 66 1.27 -0.34 12.31
N ILE A 67 0.53 0.63 11.79
CA ILE A 67 0.48 1.98 12.34
C ILE A 67 -0.45 1.92 13.55
N THR A 68 0.12 1.88 14.74
CA THR A 68 -0.60 2.07 16.00
C THR A 68 -0.50 3.56 16.37
N GLY A 69 -1.63 4.25 16.39
CA GLY A 69 -1.75 5.58 16.98
C GLY A 69 -1.68 5.54 18.49
#